data_AF-A0A7W1GW84-F1
#
_entry.id   AF-A0A7W1GW84-F1
#
_cell.length_a   1.000
_cell.length_b   1.000
_cell.length_c   1.000
_cell.angle_alpha   90.00
_cell.angle_beta   90.00
_cell.angle_gamma   90.00
#
_symmetry.space_group_name_H-M   'P 1'
#
loop_
_entity.id
_entity.type
_entity.pdbx_description
1 polymer ?
#
loop_
_entity_poly.entity_id
_entity_poly.type
_entity_poly.pdbx_seq_one_letter_code
_entity_poly.pdbx_strand_id
1 'polypeptide(L)'
;MKNPIIALHGFLGLPEDWDHLQMLQLHGIDLNSFQWNSLDDCGKHICGIASENIKDEKPILMGYSLGGRIALHALIQQPKLWKAGMIISAHPGLDTEAEKRNRFNLDESWARRFEEEEWDSLIDAWNRRAVFAEDNYHFQRDESKYNRKELAAMLINGSLGNQANLLQQIEELPMPILWVVGEKDSVYLKIAKKIIFKNPKSRVLVVEDAGHRLVWQKPKVFKQLLNIFIENLK
;
A
#
# COMPACT_ATOMS: atom_id res chain seq x y z
N MET A 1 -10.33 22.49 -9.02
CA MET A 1 -9.59 22.32 -7.75
C MET A 1 -8.59 21.20 -7.98
N LYS A 2 -7.82 20.73 -6.98
CA LYS A 2 -6.95 19.55 -7.15
C LYS A 2 -7.66 18.37 -6.50
N ASN A 3 -7.73 17.24 -7.21
CA ASN A 3 -8.34 16.02 -6.68
C ASN A 3 -7.71 15.66 -5.32
N PRO A 4 -8.52 15.42 -4.26
CA PRO A 4 -8.00 14.96 -2.98
C PRO A 4 -7.30 13.60 -3.14
N ILE A 5 -6.25 13.36 -2.36
CA ILE A 5 -5.49 12.11 -2.36
C ILE A 5 -5.75 11.41 -1.03
N ILE A 6 -6.34 10.22 -1.09
CA ILE A 6 -6.50 9.34 0.06
C ILE A 6 -5.29 8.41 0.08
N ALA A 7 -4.49 8.47 1.14
CA ALA A 7 -3.22 7.76 1.24
C ALA A 7 -3.26 6.66 2.30
N LEU A 8 -3.03 5.42 1.88
CA LEU A 8 -3.05 4.22 2.72
C LEU A 8 -1.62 3.74 2.99
N HIS A 9 -1.24 3.69 4.27
CA HIS A 9 0.08 3.28 4.69
C HIS A 9 0.27 1.74 4.68
N GLY A 10 1.52 1.29 4.84
CA GLY A 10 1.84 -0.13 4.97
C GLY A 10 1.60 -0.66 6.39
N PHE A 11 1.91 -1.93 6.66
CA PHE A 11 1.92 -2.44 8.04
C PHE A 11 2.94 -1.66 8.90
N LEU A 12 2.61 -1.38 10.17
CA LEU A 12 3.28 -0.41 11.06
C LEU A 12 3.29 1.04 10.57
N GLY A 13 2.60 1.36 9.48
CA GLY A 13 2.49 2.73 9.00
C GLY A 13 1.60 3.60 9.88
N LEU A 14 1.76 4.90 9.76
CA LEU A 14 0.94 5.93 10.39
C LEU A 14 0.58 7.01 9.35
N PRO A 15 -0.52 7.76 9.53
CA PRO A 15 -0.88 8.85 8.61
C PRO A 15 0.23 9.90 8.44
N GLU A 16 0.92 10.26 9.53
CA GLU A 16 2.00 11.25 9.53
C GLU A 16 3.24 10.82 8.74
N ASP A 17 3.36 9.53 8.38
CA ASP A 17 4.45 9.07 7.52
C ASP A 17 4.41 9.73 6.13
N TRP A 18 3.30 10.36 5.75
CA TRP A 18 3.15 11.09 4.49
C TRP A 18 3.47 12.58 4.59
N ASP A 19 3.63 13.14 5.80
CA ASP A 19 3.75 14.59 6.03
C ASP A 19 4.99 15.20 5.38
N HIS A 20 6.05 14.41 5.20
CA HIS A 20 7.27 14.83 4.52
C HIS A 20 7.04 15.21 3.05
N LEU A 21 5.93 14.76 2.45
CA LEU A 21 5.54 15.16 1.11
C LEU A 21 4.99 16.59 1.07
N GLN A 22 4.52 17.16 2.20
CA GLN A 22 4.01 18.53 2.29
C GLN A 22 3.01 18.86 1.18
N MET A 23 1.96 18.04 1.05
CA MET A 23 0.90 18.20 0.06
C MET A 23 -0.45 18.40 0.75
N LEU A 24 -1.01 19.60 0.64
CA LEU A 24 -2.26 19.99 1.33
C LEU A 24 -3.47 19.12 0.95
N GLN A 25 -3.46 18.54 -0.25
CA GLN A 25 -4.54 17.69 -0.76
C GLN A 25 -4.36 16.21 -0.39
N LEU A 26 -3.28 15.84 0.32
CA LEU A 26 -3.01 14.47 0.73
C LEU A 26 -3.53 14.24 2.15
N HIS A 27 -4.36 13.22 2.29
CA HIS A 27 -4.98 12.80 3.54
C HIS A 27 -4.59 11.35 3.83
N GLY A 28 -3.74 11.16 4.83
CA GLY A 28 -3.41 9.83 5.34
C GLY A 28 -4.59 9.24 6.11
N ILE A 29 -4.92 7.98 5.83
CA ILE A 29 -5.89 7.22 6.62
C ILE A 29 -5.15 6.40 7.68
N ASP A 30 -5.60 6.49 8.93
CA ASP A 30 -5.09 5.66 10.00
C ASP A 30 -5.76 4.28 9.96
N LEU A 31 -5.07 3.29 9.37
CA LEU A 31 -5.58 1.93 9.28
C LEU A 31 -5.59 1.21 10.63
N ASN A 32 -4.99 1.81 11.67
CA ASN A 32 -5.01 1.29 13.04
C ASN A 32 -6.20 1.84 13.85
N SER A 33 -6.90 2.87 13.34
CA SER A 33 -8.01 3.51 14.07
C SER A 33 -9.33 2.75 13.99
N PHE A 34 -9.42 1.70 13.17
CA PHE A 34 -10.60 0.86 13.01
C PHE A 34 -10.22 -0.61 12.72
N GLN A 35 -11.10 -1.52 13.13
CA GLN A 35 -10.96 -2.95 12.87
C GLN A 35 -11.52 -3.33 11.51
N TRP A 36 -10.90 -4.32 10.88
CA TRP A 36 -11.35 -4.91 9.62
C TRP A 36 -10.90 -6.36 9.55
N ASN A 37 -11.74 -7.21 8.96
CA ASN A 37 -11.57 -8.68 9.01
C ASN A 37 -10.93 -9.26 7.75
N SER A 38 -10.80 -8.46 6.70
CA SER A 38 -10.12 -8.85 5.47
C SER A 38 -9.72 -7.61 4.66
N LEU A 39 -8.87 -7.79 3.65
CA LEU A 39 -8.56 -6.72 2.69
C LEU A 39 -9.80 -6.23 1.92
N ASP A 40 -10.77 -7.12 1.67
CA ASP A 40 -12.04 -6.77 1.03
C ASP A 40 -12.90 -5.89 1.94
N ASP A 41 -13.02 -6.26 3.22
CA ASP A 41 -13.72 -5.50 4.25
C ASP A 41 -13.10 -4.10 4.42
N CYS A 42 -11.77 -4.04 4.56
CA CYS A 42 -11.05 -2.77 4.63
C CYS A 42 -11.25 -1.94 3.37
N GLY A 43 -11.20 -2.55 2.17
CA GLY A 43 -11.49 -1.88 0.91
C GLY A 43 -12.86 -1.21 0.86
N LYS A 44 -13.90 -1.87 1.41
CA LYS A 44 -15.26 -1.31 1.51
C LYS A 44 -15.29 -0.12 2.45
N HIS A 45 -14.59 -0.21 3.58
CA HIS A 45 -14.46 0.90 4.52
C HIS A 45 -13.81 2.12 3.87
N ILE A 46 -12.72 1.91 3.12
CA ILE A 46 -12.05 2.98 2.36
C ILE A 46 -12.98 3.60 1.30
N CYS A 47 -13.81 2.80 0.63
CA CYS A 47 -14.82 3.34 -0.29
C CYS A 47 -15.88 4.18 0.43
N GLY A 48 -16.27 3.79 1.65
CA GLY A 48 -17.16 4.58 2.52
C GLY A 48 -16.57 5.94 2.86
N ILE A 49 -15.34 5.96 3.38
CA ILE A 49 -14.60 7.20 3.68
C ILE A 49 -14.50 8.09 2.44
N ALA A 50 -14.14 7.52 1.29
CA ALA A 50 -14.03 8.30 0.06
C ALA A 50 -15.38 8.89 -0.38
N SER A 51 -16.48 8.15 -0.23
CA SER A 51 -17.82 8.60 -0.63
C SER A 51 -18.31 9.80 0.19
N GLU A 52 -18.01 9.84 1.49
CA GLU A 52 -18.35 10.96 2.37
C GLU A 52 -17.54 12.24 2.06
N ASN A 53 -16.36 12.07 1.46
CA ASN A 53 -15.45 13.17 1.12
C ASN A 53 -15.58 13.68 -0.32
N ILE A 54 -16.43 13.06 -1.15
CA ILE A 54 -16.72 13.55 -2.52
C ILE A 54 -17.72 14.69 -2.42
N LYS A 55 -17.20 15.91 -2.29
CA LYS A 55 -17.99 17.13 -2.49
C LYS A 55 -18.05 17.51 -3.96
N ASP A 56 -16.88 17.75 -4.58
CA ASP A 56 -16.80 18.31 -5.94
C ASP A 56 -15.92 17.53 -6.93
N GLU A 57 -14.94 16.75 -6.45
CA GLU A 57 -13.99 16.02 -7.30
C GLU A 57 -13.72 14.60 -6.79
N LYS A 58 -13.66 13.62 -7.70
CA LYS A 58 -13.31 12.24 -7.36
C LYS A 58 -11.88 12.17 -6.78
N PRO A 59 -11.65 11.44 -5.67
CA PRO A 59 -10.33 11.32 -5.09
C PRO A 59 -9.40 10.43 -5.93
N ILE A 60 -8.11 10.63 -5.73
CA ILE A 60 -7.05 9.69 -6.13
C ILE A 60 -6.77 8.77 -4.94
N LEU A 61 -6.74 7.46 -5.15
CA LEU A 61 -6.36 6.51 -4.11
C LEU A 61 -4.89 6.15 -4.24
N MET A 62 -4.11 6.41 -3.20
CA MET A 62 -2.70 6.06 -3.12
C MET A 62 -2.50 5.02 -2.02
N GLY A 63 -1.74 3.96 -2.29
CA GLY A 63 -1.49 2.92 -1.29
C GLY A 63 -0.09 2.34 -1.39
N TYR A 64 0.58 2.22 -0.24
CA TYR A 64 1.90 1.61 -0.12
C TYR A 64 1.84 0.23 0.55
N SER A 65 2.46 -0.78 -0.07
CA SER A 65 2.62 -2.13 0.47
C SER A 65 1.29 -2.76 0.89
N LEU A 66 1.02 -2.96 2.19
CA LEU A 66 -0.30 -3.40 2.69
C LEU A 66 -1.42 -2.43 2.25
N GLY A 67 -1.24 -1.12 2.42
CA GLY A 67 -2.19 -0.10 1.95
C GLY A 67 -2.36 -0.12 0.45
N GLY A 68 -1.32 -0.50 -0.30
CA GLY A 68 -1.43 -0.75 -1.74
C GLY A 68 -2.37 -1.90 -2.06
N ARG A 69 -2.32 -2.99 -1.30
CA ARG A 69 -3.23 -4.14 -1.45
C ARG A 69 -4.66 -3.78 -1.08
N ILE A 70 -4.88 -3.05 0.01
CA ILE A 70 -6.20 -2.51 0.37
C ILE A 70 -6.73 -1.60 -0.74
N ALA A 71 -5.87 -0.76 -1.32
CA ALA A 71 -6.24 0.10 -2.45
C ALA A 71 -6.69 -0.70 -3.68
N LEU A 72 -6.07 -1.86 -3.97
CA LEU A 72 -6.54 -2.74 -5.06
C LEU A 72 -7.98 -3.17 -4.86
N HIS A 73 -8.33 -3.61 -3.64
CA HIS A 73 -9.70 -4.02 -3.30
C HIS A 73 -10.67 -2.84 -3.46
N ALA A 74 -10.35 -1.68 -2.90
CA ALA A 74 -11.21 -0.49 -3.00
C ALA A 74 -11.43 -0.02 -4.45
N LEU A 75 -10.37 -0.04 -5.28
CA LEU A 75 -10.45 0.31 -6.71
C LEU A 75 -11.36 -0.63 -7.50
N ILE A 76 -11.25 -1.95 -7.23
CA ILE A 76 -12.05 -2.98 -7.91
C ILE A 76 -13.51 -2.94 -7.46
N GLN A 77 -13.77 -2.73 -6.17
CA GLN A 77 -15.12 -2.72 -5.61
C GLN A 77 -15.95 -1.53 -6.11
N GLN A 78 -15.34 -0.34 -6.20
CA GLN A 78 -16.04 0.86 -6.70
C GLN A 78 -15.23 1.63 -7.75
N PRO A 79 -15.05 1.10 -8.98
CA PRO A 79 -14.22 1.72 -10.01
C PRO A 79 -14.65 3.16 -10.37
N LYS A 80 -15.94 3.46 -10.26
CA LYS A 80 -16.48 4.78 -10.61
C LYS A 80 -16.21 5.84 -9.53
N LEU A 81 -15.84 5.45 -8.31
CA LEU A 81 -15.60 6.35 -7.20
C LEU A 81 -14.29 7.13 -7.37
N TRP A 82 -13.31 6.50 -8.02
CA TRP A 82 -11.94 6.98 -8.07
C TRP A 82 -11.64 7.75 -9.35
N LYS A 83 -10.86 8.83 -9.24
CA LYS A 83 -10.28 9.53 -10.38
C LYS A 83 -9.14 8.69 -10.98
N ALA A 84 -8.30 8.12 -10.11
CA ALA A 84 -7.13 7.33 -10.47
C ALA A 84 -6.61 6.56 -9.24
N GLY A 85 -5.70 5.61 -9.47
CA GLY A 85 -4.98 4.88 -8.42
C GLY A 85 -3.46 5.04 -8.54
N MET A 86 -2.76 5.15 -7.41
CA MET A 86 -1.31 5.04 -7.32
C MET A 86 -0.94 3.90 -6.36
N ILE A 87 -0.37 2.83 -6.91
CA ILE A 87 -0.02 1.63 -6.15
C ILE A 87 1.48 1.54 -6.01
N ILE A 88 1.97 1.46 -4.78
CA ILE A 88 3.40 1.57 -4.47
C ILE A 88 3.86 0.29 -3.78
N SER A 89 4.81 -0.43 -4.40
CA SER A 89 5.42 -1.63 -3.83
C SER A 89 4.40 -2.64 -3.26
N ALA A 90 3.34 -2.94 -4.02
CA ALA A 90 2.24 -3.81 -3.59
C ALA A 90 2.20 -5.14 -4.38
N HIS A 91 1.38 -6.10 -3.93
CA HIS A 91 1.27 -7.42 -4.56
C HIS A 91 -0.19 -7.67 -5.01
N PRO A 92 -0.45 -8.04 -6.29
CA PRO A 92 -1.82 -8.26 -6.78
C PRO A 92 -2.46 -9.55 -6.25
N GLY A 93 -1.65 -10.55 -5.92
CA GLY A 93 -2.03 -11.76 -5.18
C GLY A 93 -1.16 -12.93 -5.60
N LEU A 94 -1.09 -13.99 -4.79
CA LEU A 94 -0.26 -15.17 -5.06
C LEU A 94 -0.98 -16.15 -5.98
N ASP A 95 -0.20 -16.86 -6.81
CA ASP A 95 -0.73 -17.76 -7.84
C ASP A 95 -1.11 -19.13 -7.27
N THR A 96 -0.30 -19.67 -6.35
CA THR A 96 -0.48 -21.04 -5.87
C THR A 96 -0.92 -21.12 -4.42
N GLU A 97 -1.70 -22.16 -4.09
CA GLU A 97 -2.11 -22.44 -2.70
C GLU A 97 -0.92 -22.75 -1.78
N ALA A 98 0.18 -23.27 -2.32
CA ALA A 98 1.41 -23.49 -1.57
C ALA A 98 2.06 -22.17 -1.15
N GLU A 99 2.19 -21.20 -2.08
CA GLU A 99 2.71 -19.88 -1.76
C GLU A 99 1.80 -19.15 -0.75
N LYS A 100 0.48 -19.24 -0.94
CA LYS A 100 -0.50 -18.65 -0.02
C LYS A 100 -0.36 -19.20 1.39
N ARG A 101 -0.28 -20.53 1.54
CA ARG A 101 -0.09 -21.17 2.84
C ARG A 101 1.23 -20.77 3.48
N ASN A 102 2.33 -20.77 2.72
CA ASN A 102 3.63 -20.35 3.22
C ASN A 102 3.60 -18.89 3.71
N ARG A 103 2.93 -18.01 2.94
CA ARG A 103 2.77 -16.62 3.30
C ARG A 103 1.92 -16.43 4.55
N PHE A 104 0.80 -17.15 4.65
CA PHE A 104 -0.07 -17.10 5.83
C PHE A 104 0.66 -17.55 7.09
N ASN A 105 1.40 -18.67 7.04
CA ASN A 105 2.20 -19.16 8.16
C ASN A 105 3.26 -18.14 8.60
N LEU A 106 3.86 -17.42 7.63
CA LEU A 106 4.82 -16.35 7.94
C LEU A 106 4.13 -15.17 8.62
N ASP A 107 2.98 -14.72 8.13
CA ASP A 107 2.23 -13.62 8.74
C ASP A 107 1.73 -14.02 10.14
N GLU A 108 1.30 -15.27 10.35
CA GLU A 108 0.92 -15.81 11.67
C GLU A 108 2.10 -15.84 12.64
N SER A 109 3.28 -16.27 12.17
CA SER A 109 4.50 -16.21 12.97
C SER A 109 4.81 -14.77 13.39
N TRP A 110 4.73 -13.79 12.48
CA TRP A 110 4.92 -12.39 12.84
C TRP A 110 3.85 -11.87 13.80
N ALA A 111 2.59 -12.28 13.63
CA ALA A 111 1.51 -11.87 14.52
C ALA A 111 1.81 -12.25 15.98
N ARG A 112 2.21 -13.50 16.22
CA ARG A 112 2.61 -13.97 17.58
C ARG A 112 3.79 -13.17 18.12
N ARG A 113 4.79 -12.88 17.28
CA ARG A 113 5.94 -12.06 17.68
C ARG A 113 5.54 -10.64 18.09
N PHE A 114 4.60 -10.00 17.40
CA PHE A 114 4.06 -8.68 17.79
C PHE A 114 3.29 -8.71 19.11
N GLU A 115 2.72 -9.84 19.50
CA GLU A 115 2.07 -9.98 20.80
C GLU A 115 3.07 -10.23 21.93
N GLU A 116 4.14 -10.98 21.67
CA GLU A 116 4.96 -11.60 22.72
C GLU A 116 6.39 -11.01 22.87
N GLU A 117 7.00 -10.49 21.81
CA GLU A 117 8.41 -10.07 21.82
C GLU A 117 8.63 -8.61 22.28
N GLU A 118 9.86 -8.30 22.74
CA GLU A 118 10.26 -6.93 23.11
C GLU A 118 10.26 -5.98 21.90
N TRP A 119 9.65 -4.81 22.07
CA TRP A 119 9.24 -3.94 20.96
C TRP A 119 10.41 -3.47 20.10
N ASP A 120 11.44 -2.89 20.71
CA ASP A 120 12.57 -2.33 19.96
C ASP A 120 13.29 -3.40 19.15
N SER A 121 13.51 -4.57 19.75
CA SER A 121 14.13 -5.72 19.09
C SER A 121 13.29 -6.26 17.92
N LEU A 122 11.97 -6.18 18.07
CA LEU A 122 11.01 -6.62 17.07
C LEU A 122 10.93 -5.66 15.87
N ILE A 123 10.92 -4.35 16.13
CA ILE A 123 10.97 -3.31 15.08
C ILE A 123 12.28 -3.43 14.28
N ASP A 124 13.38 -3.65 14.98
CA ASP A 124 14.68 -3.95 14.38
C ASP A 124 14.65 -5.20 13.49
N ALA A 125 14.06 -6.29 14.00
CA ALA A 125 13.91 -7.52 13.23
C ALA A 125 13.00 -7.31 12.01
N TRP A 126 11.94 -6.52 12.14
CA TRP A 126 11.03 -6.19 11.04
C TRP A 126 11.73 -5.37 9.96
N ASN A 127 12.55 -4.39 10.35
CA ASN A 127 13.35 -3.58 9.43
C ASN A 127 14.42 -4.40 8.69
N ARG A 128 14.93 -5.48 9.29
CA ARG A 128 15.91 -6.40 8.66
C ARG A 128 15.31 -7.46 7.74
N ARG A 129 14.00 -7.45 7.51
CA ARG A 129 13.36 -8.41 6.58
C ARG A 129 13.93 -8.26 5.17
N ALA A 130 14.02 -9.36 4.44
CA ALA A 130 14.60 -9.41 3.09
C ALA A 130 13.97 -8.43 2.10
N VAL A 131 12.68 -8.10 2.25
CA VAL A 131 11.99 -7.09 1.40
C VAL A 131 12.57 -5.68 1.56
N PHE A 132 13.20 -5.39 2.71
CA PHE A 132 13.83 -4.11 3.02
C PHE A 132 15.37 -4.18 2.97
N ALA A 133 15.96 -5.28 2.49
CA ALA A 133 17.41 -5.49 2.56
C ALA A 133 18.23 -4.41 1.82
N GLU A 134 17.65 -3.84 0.76
CA GLU A 134 18.23 -2.77 -0.04
C GLU A 134 17.68 -1.38 0.33
N ASP A 135 16.88 -1.29 1.39
CA ASP A 135 16.40 -0.02 1.90
C ASP A 135 17.47 0.67 2.75
N ASN A 136 17.68 1.95 2.51
CA ASN A 136 18.52 2.82 3.35
C ASN A 136 17.68 3.68 4.31
N TYR A 137 16.41 3.31 4.51
CA TYR A 137 15.46 4.02 5.35
C TYR A 137 14.76 3.06 6.30
N HIS A 138 14.97 3.25 7.60
CA HIS A 138 14.36 2.45 8.65
C HIS A 138 13.41 3.29 9.50
N PHE A 139 12.19 2.79 9.69
CA PHE A 139 11.25 3.38 10.62
C PHE A 139 11.58 2.96 12.03
N GLN A 140 11.72 3.94 12.90
CA GLN A 140 11.60 3.77 14.35
C GLN A 140 10.14 3.99 14.71
N ARG A 141 9.58 3.10 15.52
CA ARG A 141 8.17 3.13 15.91
C ARG A 141 8.07 3.23 17.42
N ASP A 142 7.29 4.19 17.89
CA ASP A 142 6.95 4.34 19.30
C ASP A 142 5.80 3.37 19.61
N GLU A 143 6.05 2.43 20.52
CA GLU A 143 5.07 1.41 20.92
C GLU A 143 3.75 2.03 21.38
N SER A 144 3.79 3.21 22.02
CA SER A 144 2.59 3.87 22.57
C SER A 144 1.56 4.25 21.51
N LYS A 145 1.96 4.27 20.23
CA LYS A 145 1.06 4.51 19.08
C LYS A 145 0.32 3.26 18.60
N TYR A 146 0.58 2.10 19.20
CA TYR A 146 0.08 0.83 18.70
C TYR A 146 -0.65 0.01 19.76
N ASN A 147 -1.67 -0.70 19.32
CA ASN A 147 -2.22 -1.84 20.05
C ASN A 147 -1.66 -3.12 19.42
N ARG A 148 -0.85 -3.87 20.18
CA ARG A 148 -0.19 -5.10 19.71
C ARG A 148 -1.17 -6.16 19.19
N LYS A 149 -2.34 -6.29 19.81
CA LYS A 149 -3.38 -7.24 19.37
C LYS A 149 -3.96 -6.83 18.01
N GLU A 150 -4.13 -5.53 17.79
CA GLU A 150 -4.61 -5.01 16.50
C GLU A 150 -3.55 -5.14 15.41
N LEU A 151 -2.27 -4.98 15.73
CA LEU A 151 -1.17 -5.27 14.80
C LEU A 151 -1.14 -6.76 14.41
N ALA A 152 -1.28 -7.66 15.38
CA ALA A 152 -1.37 -9.08 15.12
C ALA A 152 -2.58 -9.41 14.23
N ALA A 153 -3.76 -8.87 14.56
CA ALA A 153 -4.98 -9.02 13.75
C ALA A 153 -4.79 -8.47 12.32
N MET A 154 -4.14 -7.32 12.17
CA MET A 154 -3.84 -6.71 10.87
C MET A 154 -2.95 -7.61 10.00
N LEU A 155 -2.00 -8.35 10.57
CA LEU A 155 -1.18 -9.31 9.83
C LEU A 155 -2.00 -10.51 9.34
N ILE A 156 -2.90 -11.03 10.18
CA ILE A 156 -3.75 -12.18 9.85
C ILE A 156 -4.82 -11.79 8.81
N ASN A 157 -5.60 -10.76 9.12
CA ASN A 157 -6.71 -10.29 8.29
C ASN A 157 -6.20 -9.68 6.98
N GLY A 158 -5.02 -9.05 7.03
CA GLY A 158 -4.33 -8.49 5.88
C GLY A 158 -3.40 -9.46 5.18
N SER A 159 -3.34 -10.74 5.55
CA SER A 159 -2.36 -11.67 4.98
C SER A 159 -2.50 -11.78 3.47
N LEU A 160 -1.38 -11.67 2.76
CA LEU A 160 -1.35 -11.92 1.31
C LEU A 160 -1.71 -13.38 1.00
N GLY A 161 -1.54 -14.30 1.97
CA GLY A 161 -1.98 -15.68 1.83
C GLY A 161 -3.50 -15.84 1.70
N ASN A 162 -4.28 -14.88 2.19
CA ASN A 162 -5.74 -14.87 2.09
C ASN A 162 -6.26 -14.00 0.93
N GLN A 163 -5.36 -13.33 0.20
CA GLN A 163 -5.73 -12.47 -0.92
C GLN A 163 -5.92 -13.30 -2.19
N ALA A 164 -7.03 -13.06 -2.89
CA ALA A 164 -7.20 -13.55 -4.25
C ALA A 164 -6.15 -12.94 -5.19
N ASN A 165 -5.82 -13.60 -6.29
CA ASN A 165 -5.02 -12.95 -7.33
C ASN A 165 -5.89 -11.96 -8.11
N LEU A 166 -5.65 -10.67 -7.90
CA LEU A 166 -6.40 -9.56 -8.48
C LEU A 166 -5.80 -9.03 -9.79
N LEU A 167 -4.73 -9.66 -10.31
CA LEU A 167 -3.95 -9.13 -11.44
C LEU A 167 -4.83 -8.76 -12.64
N GLN A 168 -5.64 -9.70 -13.13
CA GLN A 168 -6.51 -9.48 -14.28
C GLN A 168 -7.52 -8.34 -14.03
N GLN A 169 -8.13 -8.30 -12.84
CA GLN A 169 -9.11 -7.26 -12.49
C GLN A 169 -8.47 -5.87 -12.48
N ILE A 170 -7.23 -5.77 -11.99
CA ILE A 170 -6.46 -4.53 -11.97
C ILE A 170 -6.05 -4.07 -13.38
N GLU A 171 -5.66 -4.99 -14.25
CA GLU A 171 -5.33 -4.70 -15.64
C GLU A 171 -6.52 -4.16 -16.44
N GLU A 172 -7.74 -4.53 -16.04
CA GLU A 172 -9.00 -4.16 -16.68
C GLU A 172 -9.65 -2.88 -16.12
N LEU A 173 -9.06 -2.27 -15.09
CA LEU A 173 -9.65 -1.10 -14.44
C LEU A 173 -9.82 0.09 -15.42
N PRO A 174 -10.98 0.78 -15.39
CA PRO A 174 -11.33 1.80 -16.38
C PRO A 174 -10.67 3.16 -16.11
N MET A 175 -10.07 3.37 -14.94
CA MET A 175 -9.36 4.60 -14.59
C MET A 175 -7.84 4.42 -14.67
N PRO A 176 -7.07 5.52 -14.78
CA PRO A 176 -5.62 5.46 -14.79
C PRO A 176 -5.06 4.88 -13.47
N ILE A 177 -4.13 3.95 -13.59
CA ILE A 177 -3.35 3.36 -12.49
C ILE A 177 -1.87 3.63 -12.76
N LEU A 178 -1.20 4.27 -11.81
CA LEU A 178 0.25 4.36 -11.79
C LEU A 178 0.80 3.36 -10.77
N TRP A 179 1.47 2.32 -11.26
CA TRP A 179 2.15 1.35 -10.41
C TRP A 179 3.61 1.74 -10.24
N VAL A 180 4.04 2.02 -9.03
CA VAL A 180 5.39 2.50 -8.71
C VAL A 180 6.14 1.45 -7.91
N VAL A 181 7.37 1.15 -8.31
CA VAL A 181 8.24 0.20 -7.63
C VAL A 181 9.68 0.68 -7.63
N GLY A 182 10.45 0.35 -6.59
CA GLY A 182 11.88 0.63 -6.55
C GLY A 182 12.66 -0.37 -7.40
N GLU A 183 13.70 0.09 -8.09
CA GLU A 183 14.61 -0.76 -8.87
C GLU A 183 15.26 -1.88 -8.04
N LYS A 184 15.63 -1.59 -6.78
CA LYS A 184 16.28 -2.52 -5.86
C LYS A 184 15.31 -3.45 -5.14
N ASP A 185 14.00 -3.20 -5.24
CA ASP A 185 12.97 -4.10 -4.74
C ASP A 185 12.75 -5.25 -5.73
N SER A 186 13.71 -6.17 -5.79
CA SER A 186 13.76 -7.20 -6.83
C SER A 186 12.51 -8.09 -6.88
N VAL A 187 11.85 -8.33 -5.74
CA VAL A 187 10.62 -9.14 -5.66
C VAL A 187 9.47 -8.38 -6.29
N TYR A 188 9.22 -7.15 -5.87
CA TYR A 188 8.09 -6.37 -6.37
C TYR A 188 8.34 -5.82 -7.78
N LEU A 189 9.59 -5.62 -8.17
CA LEU A 189 9.95 -5.26 -9.55
C LEU A 189 9.56 -6.38 -10.53
N LYS A 190 9.83 -7.64 -10.17
CA LYS A 190 9.41 -8.79 -10.99
C LYS A 190 7.89 -8.87 -11.12
N ILE A 191 7.17 -8.58 -10.03
CA ILE A 191 5.70 -8.53 -10.02
C ILE A 191 5.20 -7.40 -10.93
N ALA A 192 5.74 -6.19 -10.75
CA ALA A 192 5.33 -5.01 -11.51
C ALA A 192 5.56 -5.20 -13.02
N LYS A 193 6.66 -5.86 -13.43
CA LYS A 193 6.96 -6.16 -14.83
C LYS A 193 5.96 -7.12 -15.50
N LYS A 194 5.17 -7.88 -14.73
CA LYS A 194 4.12 -8.76 -15.26
C LYS A 194 2.81 -8.02 -15.55
N ILE A 195 2.64 -6.80 -15.04
CA ILE A 195 1.38 -6.06 -15.13
C ILE A 195 1.26 -5.39 -16.50
N ILE A 196 0.19 -5.70 -17.21
CA ILE A 196 -0.12 -5.14 -18.52
C ILE A 196 -1.51 -4.48 -18.48
N PHE A 197 -1.53 -3.17 -18.26
CA PHE A 197 -2.79 -2.43 -18.19
C PHE A 197 -3.46 -2.28 -19.57
N LYS A 198 -4.78 -2.47 -19.62
CA LYS A 198 -5.59 -2.18 -20.81
C LYS A 198 -5.90 -0.68 -20.95
N ASN A 199 -5.93 0.05 -19.85
CA ASN A 199 -6.12 1.50 -19.88
C ASN A 199 -4.82 2.18 -20.38
N PRO A 200 -4.85 2.97 -21.47
CA PRO A 200 -3.65 3.57 -22.06
C PRO A 200 -3.01 4.67 -21.21
N LYS A 201 -3.71 5.18 -20.20
CA LYS A 201 -3.17 6.14 -19.22
C LYS A 201 -2.55 5.46 -18.00
N SER A 202 -2.69 4.14 -17.88
CA SER A 202 -2.07 3.36 -16.81
C SER A 202 -0.67 2.92 -17.21
N ARG A 203 0.26 2.86 -16.26
CA ARG A 203 1.64 2.43 -16.51
C ARG A 203 2.33 1.96 -15.25
N VAL A 204 3.38 1.17 -15.45
CA VAL A 204 4.36 0.81 -14.42
C VAL A 204 5.54 1.78 -14.52
N LEU A 205 6.02 2.26 -13.38
CA LEU A 205 7.18 3.13 -13.27
C LEU A 205 8.15 2.58 -12.24
N VAL A 206 9.42 2.50 -12.63
CA VAL A 206 10.51 2.04 -11.78
C VAL A 206 11.30 3.26 -11.28
N VAL A 207 11.49 3.37 -9.98
CA VAL A 207 12.31 4.41 -9.35
C VAL A 207 13.72 3.87 -9.17
N GLU A 208 14.66 4.45 -9.91
CA GLU A 208 16.08 4.09 -9.86
C GLU A 208 16.68 4.27 -8.46
N ASP A 209 17.59 3.37 -8.09
CA ASP A 209 18.31 3.39 -6.81
C ASP A 209 17.38 3.49 -5.57
N ALA A 210 16.18 2.91 -5.66
CA ALA A 210 15.23 2.81 -4.55
C ALA A 210 14.81 1.36 -4.33
N GLY A 211 14.54 1.00 -3.08
CA GLY A 211 14.00 -0.30 -2.66
C GLY A 211 12.49 -0.23 -2.39
N HIS A 212 12.03 -0.99 -1.40
CA HIS A 212 10.60 -1.13 -1.11
C HIS A 212 10.02 0.18 -0.56
N ARG A 213 10.75 0.85 0.35
CA ARG A 213 10.40 2.13 0.98
C ARG A 213 10.72 3.37 0.13
N LEU A 214 10.58 3.26 -1.19
CA LEU A 214 10.97 4.30 -2.16
C LEU A 214 10.43 5.71 -1.84
N VAL A 215 9.24 5.80 -1.22
CA VAL A 215 8.60 7.07 -0.84
C VAL A 215 9.46 7.87 0.12
N TRP A 216 10.18 7.19 1.01
CA TRP A 216 11.02 7.79 2.05
C TRP A 216 12.50 7.79 1.68
N GLN A 217 12.94 6.85 0.83
CA GLN A 217 14.31 6.85 0.32
C GLN A 217 14.55 7.95 -0.73
N LYS A 218 13.55 8.23 -1.57
CA LYS A 218 13.63 9.20 -2.67
C LYS A 218 12.45 10.19 -2.65
N PRO A 219 12.23 10.93 -1.54
CA PRO A 219 11.01 11.71 -1.33
C PRO A 219 10.80 12.82 -2.37
N LYS A 220 11.88 13.48 -2.81
CA LYS A 220 11.81 14.51 -3.86
C LYS A 220 11.39 13.92 -5.21
N VAL A 221 11.97 12.78 -5.59
CA VAL A 221 11.65 12.07 -6.83
C VAL A 221 10.21 11.58 -6.78
N PHE A 222 9.81 10.94 -5.68
CA PHE A 222 8.45 10.46 -5.51
C PHE A 222 7.41 11.59 -5.57
N LYS A 223 7.65 12.73 -4.90
CA LYS A 223 6.77 13.90 -4.97
C LYS A 223 6.64 14.46 -6.39
N GLN A 224 7.74 14.51 -7.15
CA GLN A 224 7.70 14.92 -8.56
C GLN A 224 6.87 13.94 -9.40
N LEU A 225 7.06 12.63 -9.23
CA LEU A 225 6.28 11.59 -9.90
C LEU A 225 4.79 11.72 -9.60
N LEU A 226 4.42 11.95 -8.34
CA LEU A 226 3.03 12.16 -7.92
C LEU A 226 2.43 13.41 -8.56
N ASN A 227 3.15 14.54 -8.61
CA ASN A 227 2.68 15.75 -9.29
C ASN A 227 2.47 15.53 -10.79
N ILE A 228 3.43 14.91 -11.48
CA ILE A 228 3.32 14.59 -12.91
C ILE A 228 2.12 13.67 -13.17
N PHE A 229 1.91 12.68 -12.30
CA PHE A 229 0.74 11.81 -12.40
C PHE A 229 -0.54 12.61 -12.31
N ILE A 230 -0.69 13.46 -11.29
CA ILE A 230 -1.87 14.31 -11.08
C ILE A 230 -2.10 15.26 -12.26
N GLU A 231 -1.05 15.86 -12.82
CA GLU A 231 -1.15 16.77 -13.96
C GLU A 231 -1.66 16.05 -15.22
N ASN A 232 -1.26 14.80 -15.45
CA ASN A 232 -1.71 13.99 -16.58
C ASN A 232 -3.15 13.45 -16.44
N LEU A 233 -3.80 13.65 -15.28
CA LEU A 233 -5.20 13.29 -15.05
C LEU A 233 -6.19 14.38 -15.47
N LYS A 234 -5.70 15.59 -15.76
CA LYS A 234 -6.48 16.69 -16.34
C LYS A 234 -6.89 16.33 -17.77
#